data_AF-A0A7V7DA46-F1
#
_entry.id   AF-A0A7V7DA46-F1
#
_cell.length_a   1.000
_cell.length_b   1.000
_cell.length_c   1.000
_cell.angle_alpha   90.00
_cell.angle_beta   90.00
_cell.angle_gamma   90.00
#
_symmetry.space_group_name_H-M   'P 1'
#
loop_
_entity.id
_entity.type
_entity.pdbx_description
1 polymer ?
#
loop_
_entity_poly.entity_id
_entity_poly.type
_entity_poly.pdbx_seq_one_letter_code
_entity_poly.pdbx_strand_id
1 'polypeptide(L)'
;MNTALKEYTASIDYGISSARTEIDRFIIPAVTIFIALLLFFFMLFPMWSILQLSFFKGGQFGISNFTLANFHKYFTTSYTLKALWHSLYISTVTTIIVIVIVFFFAYAMARTTISGKTFFRNIIMMPLIAPSIVQALALIYLFGRNGLITAHLLKIDWNIYGSVGIIFSEVLYCLPHAFVILYTTLSAVDIRLDEAAESLGATPFKVFTRITLPSAKYGIFSAAALTFNLTITDFGNPVVIGGNYNVLATEIYAQVTNLYRFDLGATISIILLVPSLMAFMLNYYVSRKTFSMISGAAKPVIPPSRPLQKVSYTLYCYLVAFSIIVIFATVIIGSFVKIWPYDWSLTLDHYNFPSIGGYSAIYTSVWVSLIVGICGSFITLVAGYVMETRKPFFKQFIYLLSVMPAAIPGLVMGLGYILAFNKPYYFFYGTPWIIVINIIICNFTLGILSSISNLRNIDPSVEEAAISLGGDTIRTFFRIIFPLSRVAFFQNFVYFFMRSMTTISAVIFLVSATVHLAAIEIIMLDNDGWTASANAMCTCIIVIVLIMLGVLQIVAKKTGGRPEGLAAEI
;
A
#
# COMPACT_ATOMS: atom_id res chain seq x y z
N MET A 1 34.80 -43.69 53.89
CA MET A 1 33.70 -42.87 53.34
C MET A 1 34.17 -41.68 52.50
N ASN A 2 35.40 -41.69 51.95
CA ASN A 2 35.93 -40.60 51.10
C ASN A 2 36.52 -41.09 49.77
N THR A 3 36.30 -42.37 49.42
CA THR A 3 36.81 -42.97 48.19
C THR A 3 35.70 -43.40 47.23
N ALA A 4 34.43 -43.37 47.65
CA ALA A 4 33.26 -43.72 46.83
C ALA A 4 32.56 -42.50 46.17
N LEU A 5 33.00 -41.27 46.47
CA LEU A 5 32.44 -40.04 45.88
C LEU A 5 33.25 -39.49 44.70
N LYS A 6 34.39 -40.11 44.35
CA LYS A 6 35.25 -39.67 43.24
C LYS A 6 34.92 -40.32 41.89
N GLU A 7 34.04 -41.32 41.86
CA GLU A 7 33.62 -42.02 40.62
C GLU A 7 32.27 -41.53 40.05
N TYR A 8 31.60 -40.56 40.70
CA TYR A 8 30.31 -40.04 40.24
C TYR A 8 30.36 -38.58 39.74
N THR A 9 31.55 -38.07 39.46
CA THR A 9 31.74 -36.86 38.64
C THR A 9 32.36 -37.27 37.31
N ALA A 10 31.70 -38.18 36.60
CA ALA A 10 31.73 -38.08 35.15
C ALA A 10 31.05 -36.75 34.84
N SER A 11 31.85 -35.72 34.59
CA SER A 11 31.39 -34.52 33.93
C SER A 11 30.74 -34.99 32.63
N ILE A 12 29.41 -35.13 32.65
CA ILE A 12 28.62 -35.13 31.45
C ILE A 12 28.87 -33.73 30.91
N ASP A 13 29.87 -33.64 30.05
CA ASP A 13 30.13 -32.50 29.22
C ASP A 13 28.85 -32.37 28.39
N TYR A 14 27.92 -31.53 28.86
CA TYR A 14 26.81 -31.06 28.05
C TYR A 14 27.41 -30.12 27.01
N GLY A 15 28.25 -30.69 26.14
CA GLY A 15 28.67 -30.08 24.91
C GLY A 15 27.41 -29.90 24.09
N ILE A 16 26.78 -28.74 24.21
CA ILE A 16 25.90 -28.22 23.18
C ILE A 16 26.71 -28.36 21.91
N SER A 17 26.31 -29.26 21.02
CA SER A 17 27.16 -29.69 19.91
C SER A 17 27.64 -28.46 19.13
N SER A 18 28.93 -28.18 19.18
CA SER A 18 29.58 -27.01 18.54
C SER A 18 29.22 -26.89 17.06
N ALA A 19 28.97 -28.02 16.38
CA ALA A 19 28.55 -28.09 15.00
C ALA A 19 27.21 -27.37 14.70
N ARG A 20 26.27 -27.29 15.65
CA ARG A 20 24.97 -26.62 15.43
C ARG A 20 25.08 -25.10 15.54
N THR A 21 25.94 -24.62 16.42
CA THR A 21 26.29 -23.19 16.53
C THR A 21 27.10 -22.71 15.32
N GLU A 22 27.85 -23.60 14.65
CA GLU A 22 28.55 -23.30 13.40
C GLU A 22 27.61 -23.11 12.21
N ILE A 23 26.56 -23.92 12.08
CA ILE A 23 25.56 -23.78 11.01
C ILE A 23 24.88 -22.40 11.07
N ASP A 24 24.52 -21.96 12.28
CA ASP A 24 23.94 -20.63 12.51
C ASP A 24 24.88 -19.49 12.10
N ARG A 25 26.20 -19.68 12.27
CA ARG A 25 27.23 -18.73 11.86
C ARG A 25 27.28 -18.52 10.34
N PHE A 26 26.89 -19.51 9.54
CA PHE A 26 26.87 -19.40 8.07
C PHE A 26 25.50 -18.99 7.51
N ILE A 27 24.41 -19.51 8.09
CA ILE A 27 23.06 -19.27 7.57
C ILE A 27 22.64 -17.82 7.71
N ILE A 28 22.87 -17.20 8.88
CA ILE A 28 22.41 -15.83 9.13
C ILE A 28 23.07 -14.85 8.14
N PRO A 29 24.41 -14.86 7.94
CA PRO A 29 25.04 -14.05 6.90
C PRO A 29 24.56 -14.40 5.49
N ALA A 30 24.38 -15.68 5.15
CA ALA A 30 23.92 -16.08 3.82
C ALA A 30 22.53 -15.54 3.50
N VAL A 31 21.57 -15.65 4.43
CA VAL A 31 20.21 -15.11 4.28
C VAL A 31 20.23 -13.59 4.22
N THR A 32 21.06 -12.95 5.06
CA THR A 32 21.26 -11.49 5.05
C THR A 32 21.78 -11.00 3.70
N ILE A 33 22.82 -11.65 3.17
CA ILE A 33 23.42 -11.34 1.87
C ILE A 33 22.40 -11.61 0.75
N PHE A 34 21.65 -12.70 0.82
CA PHE A 34 20.60 -13.01 -0.16
C PHE A 34 19.54 -11.89 -0.22
N ILE A 35 19.02 -11.45 0.93
CA ILE A 35 18.03 -10.36 0.98
C ILE A 35 18.63 -9.06 0.45
N ALA A 36 19.87 -8.73 0.85
CA ALA A 36 20.56 -7.54 0.38
C ALA A 36 20.78 -7.58 -1.15
N LEU A 37 21.20 -8.71 -1.70
CA LEU A 37 21.38 -8.90 -3.15
C LEU A 37 20.05 -8.85 -3.89
N LEU A 38 19.00 -9.45 -3.35
CA LEU A 38 17.65 -9.42 -3.92
C LEU A 38 17.15 -7.97 -4.03
N LEU A 39 17.26 -7.18 -2.96
CA LEU A 39 16.88 -5.78 -2.98
C LEU A 39 17.82 -4.95 -3.86
N PHE A 40 19.12 -5.17 -3.79
CA PHE A 40 20.08 -4.42 -4.60
C PHE A 40 19.83 -4.66 -6.11
N PHE A 41 19.74 -5.92 -6.52
CA PHE A 41 19.60 -6.30 -7.93
C PHE A 41 18.21 -5.98 -8.49
N PHE A 42 17.14 -6.15 -7.73
CA PHE A 42 15.79 -5.90 -8.25
C PHE A 42 15.24 -4.51 -7.92
N MET A 43 15.88 -3.72 -7.05
CA MET A 43 15.50 -2.31 -6.82
C MET A 43 16.52 -1.33 -7.41
N LEU A 44 17.79 -1.43 -7.03
CA LEU A 44 18.78 -0.41 -7.38
C LEU A 44 19.23 -0.49 -8.84
N PHE A 45 19.30 -1.68 -9.44
CA PHE A 45 19.66 -1.82 -10.86
C PHE A 45 18.59 -1.23 -11.83
N PRO A 46 17.28 -1.46 -11.62
CA PRO A 46 16.23 -0.70 -12.31
C PRO A 46 16.35 0.81 -12.15
N MET A 47 16.61 1.30 -10.93
CA MET A 47 16.81 2.73 -10.69
C MET A 47 18.06 3.28 -11.38
N TRP A 48 19.12 2.50 -11.42
CA TRP A 48 20.33 2.83 -12.16
C TRP A 48 20.05 2.98 -13.66
N SER A 49 19.23 2.11 -14.24
CA SER A 49 18.84 2.19 -15.66
C SER A 49 18.06 3.48 -15.98
N ILE A 50 17.18 3.92 -15.07
CA ILE A 50 16.50 5.22 -15.18
C ILE A 50 17.50 6.37 -15.10
N LEU A 51 18.44 6.33 -14.15
CA LEU A 51 19.48 7.37 -14.00
C LEU A 51 20.37 7.43 -15.24
N GLN A 52 20.79 6.28 -15.77
CA GLN A 52 21.61 6.21 -16.97
C GLN A 52 20.91 6.89 -18.16
N LEU A 53 19.65 6.56 -18.40
CA LEU A 53 18.91 7.09 -19.54
C LEU A 53 18.55 8.58 -19.37
N SER A 54 18.42 9.06 -18.13
CA SER A 54 18.11 10.46 -17.83
C SER A 54 19.33 11.38 -17.96
N PHE A 55 20.49 10.95 -17.46
CA PHE A 55 21.71 11.77 -17.35
C PHE A 55 22.76 11.51 -18.43
N PHE A 56 22.65 10.43 -19.21
CA PHE A 56 23.64 10.10 -20.23
C PHE A 56 23.00 9.98 -21.62
N LYS A 57 23.63 10.62 -22.61
CA LYS A 57 23.17 10.60 -24.00
C LYS A 57 23.09 9.16 -24.51
N GLY A 58 21.89 8.72 -24.91
CA GLY A 58 21.64 7.35 -25.37
C GLY A 58 21.80 6.27 -24.28
N GLY A 59 21.82 6.65 -23.00
CA GLY A 59 21.96 5.72 -21.87
C GLY A 59 23.36 5.12 -21.68
N GLN A 60 24.36 5.59 -22.43
CA GLN A 60 25.74 5.09 -22.33
C GLN A 60 26.52 5.83 -21.25
N PHE A 61 26.87 5.12 -20.17
CA PHE A 61 27.67 5.69 -19.09
C PHE A 61 29.04 6.14 -19.58
N GLY A 62 29.39 7.40 -19.33
CA GLY A 62 30.67 7.99 -19.67
C GLY A 62 30.67 9.49 -19.43
N ILE A 63 31.79 10.05 -18.97
CA ILE A 63 31.91 11.48 -18.65
C ILE A 63 31.59 12.34 -19.89
N SER A 64 31.99 11.88 -21.08
CA SER A 64 31.69 12.52 -22.37
C SER A 64 30.21 12.51 -22.75
N ASN A 65 29.44 11.54 -22.22
CA ASN A 65 28.02 11.37 -22.51
C ASN A 65 27.11 12.01 -21.46
N PHE A 66 27.67 12.49 -20.34
CA PHE A 66 26.91 13.17 -19.30
C PHE A 66 26.25 14.42 -19.87
N THR A 67 24.94 14.54 -19.71
CA THR A 67 24.16 15.64 -20.26
C THR A 67 22.94 15.96 -19.40
N LEU A 68 22.61 17.24 -19.32
CA LEU A 68 21.38 17.75 -18.71
C LEU A 68 20.36 18.18 -19.77
N ALA A 69 20.58 17.82 -21.04
CA ALA A 69 19.72 18.23 -22.16
C ALA A 69 18.27 17.78 -21.98
N ASN A 70 18.04 16.58 -21.43
CA ASN A 70 16.68 16.08 -21.17
C ASN A 70 15.96 16.92 -20.12
N PHE A 71 16.65 17.28 -19.03
CA PHE A 71 16.11 18.18 -18.00
C PHE A 71 15.85 19.57 -18.54
N HIS A 72 16.79 20.13 -19.30
CA HIS A 72 16.61 21.41 -19.97
C HIS A 72 15.38 21.39 -20.90
N LYS A 73 15.23 20.35 -21.71
CA LYS A 73 14.07 20.15 -22.59
C LYS A 73 12.77 20.04 -21.80
N TYR A 74 12.78 19.33 -20.67
CA TYR A 74 11.62 19.22 -19.78
C TYR A 74 11.18 20.57 -19.21
N PHE A 75 12.13 21.36 -18.66
CA PHE A 75 11.81 22.64 -18.03
C PHE A 75 11.52 23.78 -19.03
N THR A 76 11.98 23.66 -20.28
CA THR A 76 11.68 24.63 -21.35
C THR A 76 10.39 24.33 -22.10
N THR A 77 9.89 23.10 -22.05
CA THR A 77 8.64 22.73 -22.71
C THR A 77 7.45 23.03 -21.79
N SER A 78 6.61 24.00 -22.16
CA SER A 78 5.48 24.43 -21.33
C SER A 78 4.49 23.31 -21.00
N TYR A 79 4.29 22.37 -21.92
CA TYR A 79 3.39 21.23 -21.73
C TYR A 79 3.87 20.28 -20.62
N THR A 80 5.15 19.90 -20.58
CA THR A 80 5.70 19.00 -19.56
C THR A 80 5.79 19.67 -18.18
N LEU A 81 6.04 20.98 -18.15
CA LEU A 81 6.05 21.75 -16.90
C LEU A 81 4.65 21.84 -16.26
N LYS A 82 3.57 21.89 -17.06
CA LYS A 82 2.20 21.84 -16.55
C LYS A 82 1.94 20.55 -15.77
N ALA A 83 2.45 19.40 -16.24
CA ALA A 83 2.25 18.12 -15.55
C ALA A 83 2.85 18.10 -14.13
N LEU A 84 4.01 18.75 -13.91
CA LEU A 84 4.60 18.93 -12.57
C LEU A 84 3.67 19.74 -11.65
N TRP A 85 3.21 20.89 -12.14
CA TRP A 85 2.31 21.74 -11.37
C TRP A 85 0.97 21.06 -11.08
N HIS A 86 0.42 20.35 -12.06
CA HIS A 86 -0.79 19.56 -11.91
C HIS A 86 -0.61 18.49 -10.83
N SER A 87 0.47 17.70 -10.86
CA SER A 87 0.78 16.71 -9.83
C SER A 87 0.87 17.33 -8.44
N LEU A 88 1.63 18.42 -8.27
CA LEU A 88 1.78 19.09 -6.98
C LEU A 88 0.47 19.70 -6.47
N TYR A 89 -0.32 20.29 -7.37
CA TYR A 89 -1.62 20.87 -7.04
C TYR A 89 -2.60 19.79 -6.56
N ILE A 90 -2.76 18.71 -7.33
CA ILE A 90 -3.66 17.61 -7.01
C ILE A 90 -3.24 16.95 -5.70
N SER A 91 -1.95 16.59 -5.54
CA SER A 91 -1.49 15.92 -4.32
C SER A 91 -1.64 16.79 -3.07
N THR A 92 -1.39 18.10 -3.17
CA THR A 92 -1.56 19.03 -2.03
C THR A 92 -3.02 19.21 -1.66
N VAL A 93 -3.90 19.47 -2.65
CA VAL A 93 -5.32 19.72 -2.40
C VAL A 93 -6.01 18.46 -1.86
N THR A 94 -5.77 17.30 -2.48
CA THR A 94 -6.28 16.02 -2.00
C THR A 94 -5.83 15.76 -0.56
N THR A 95 -4.54 15.97 -0.26
CA THR A 95 -4.01 15.74 1.09
C THR A 95 -4.74 16.57 2.14
N ILE A 96 -4.97 17.85 1.87
CA ILE A 96 -5.69 18.73 2.80
C ILE A 96 -7.12 18.22 3.04
N ILE A 97 -7.84 17.87 1.97
CA ILE A 97 -9.22 17.38 2.05
C ILE A 97 -9.29 16.06 2.81
N VAL A 98 -8.44 15.08 2.47
CA VAL A 98 -8.38 13.77 3.12
C VAL A 98 -8.09 13.93 4.61
N ILE A 99 -7.09 14.74 4.98
CA ILE A 99 -6.74 14.92 6.39
C ILE A 99 -7.89 15.52 7.17
N VAL A 100 -8.60 16.52 6.64
CA VAL A 100 -9.78 17.09 7.30
C VAL A 100 -10.87 16.02 7.47
N ILE A 101 -11.24 15.32 6.40
CA ILE A 101 -12.32 14.31 6.42
C ILE A 101 -11.98 13.19 7.41
N VAL A 102 -10.79 12.63 7.26
CA VAL A 102 -10.36 11.44 7.99
C VAL A 102 -10.04 11.78 9.45
N PHE A 103 -9.52 12.95 9.75
CA PHE A 103 -9.26 13.36 11.13
C PHE A 103 -10.57 13.40 11.93
N PHE A 104 -11.63 14.02 11.41
CA PHE A 104 -12.92 14.02 12.10
C PHE A 104 -13.58 12.65 12.15
N PHE A 105 -13.40 11.82 11.12
CA PHE A 105 -13.92 10.45 11.10
C PHE A 105 -13.20 9.58 12.14
N ALA A 106 -11.87 9.65 12.21
CA ALA A 106 -11.05 8.97 13.19
C ALA A 106 -11.33 9.48 14.61
N TYR A 107 -11.54 10.79 14.79
CA TYR A 107 -11.94 11.37 16.08
C TYR A 107 -13.30 10.84 16.54
N ALA A 108 -14.31 10.79 15.66
CA ALA A 108 -15.60 10.18 15.97
C ALA A 108 -15.43 8.72 16.42
N MET A 109 -14.60 7.96 15.71
CA MET A 109 -14.34 6.56 15.99
C MET A 109 -13.56 6.30 17.28
N ALA A 110 -12.55 7.12 17.58
CA ALA A 110 -11.63 6.92 18.70
C ALA A 110 -12.06 7.63 19.99
N ARG A 111 -12.69 8.82 19.90
CA ARG A 111 -12.93 9.72 21.04
C ARG A 111 -14.41 9.88 21.41
N THR A 112 -15.34 9.25 20.69
CA THR A 112 -16.78 9.36 20.98
C THR A 112 -17.46 8.00 21.12
N THR A 113 -18.71 7.99 21.57
CA THR A 113 -19.52 6.78 21.83
C THR A 113 -20.59 6.54 20.74
N ILE A 114 -20.30 6.92 19.49
CA ILE A 114 -21.18 6.63 18.34
C ILE A 114 -21.46 5.13 18.19
N SER A 115 -22.68 4.80 17.75
CA SER A 115 -23.08 3.43 17.42
C SER A 115 -22.55 3.02 16.04
N GLY A 116 -22.38 1.72 15.78
CA GLY A 116 -22.01 1.24 14.44
C GLY A 116 -20.52 1.36 14.08
N LYS A 117 -19.62 1.55 15.05
CA LYS A 117 -18.17 1.66 14.81
C LYS A 117 -17.60 0.56 13.90
N THR A 118 -17.98 -0.70 14.13
CA THR A 118 -17.51 -1.82 13.29
C THR A 118 -17.93 -1.66 11.82
N PHE A 119 -19.15 -1.22 11.57
CA PHE A 119 -19.64 -0.95 10.22
C PHE A 119 -18.82 0.17 9.55
N PHE A 120 -18.69 1.32 10.21
CA PHE A 120 -17.92 2.46 9.68
C PHE A 120 -16.46 2.11 9.41
N ARG A 121 -15.85 1.34 10.32
CA ARG A 121 -14.46 0.88 10.17
C ARG A 121 -14.30 -0.06 8.97
N ASN A 122 -15.26 -0.94 8.70
CA ASN A 122 -15.18 -1.82 7.53
C ASN A 122 -15.42 -1.06 6.22
N ILE A 123 -16.37 -0.12 6.20
CA ILE A 123 -16.68 0.68 5.00
C ILE A 123 -15.51 1.60 4.63
N ILE A 124 -14.88 2.30 5.59
CA ILE A 124 -13.75 3.17 5.27
C ILE A 124 -12.54 2.41 4.72
N MET A 125 -12.42 1.11 5.02
CA MET A 125 -11.37 0.25 4.48
C MET A 125 -11.69 -0.35 3.10
N MET A 126 -12.94 -0.24 2.65
CA MET A 126 -13.38 -0.81 1.37
C MET A 126 -12.53 -0.37 0.16
N PRO A 127 -12.06 0.89 0.04
CA PRO A 127 -11.18 1.31 -1.06
C PRO A 127 -9.89 0.48 -1.23
N LEU A 128 -9.43 -0.23 -0.19
CA LEU A 128 -8.22 -1.06 -0.25
C LEU A 128 -8.40 -2.36 -1.08
N ILE A 129 -9.64 -2.81 -1.28
CA ILE A 129 -9.93 -4.08 -1.98
C ILE A 129 -10.03 -3.89 -3.50
N ALA A 130 -9.99 -2.66 -3.98
CA ALA A 130 -10.20 -2.29 -5.36
C ALA A 130 -8.99 -1.53 -5.94
N PRO A 131 -8.72 -1.67 -7.25
CA PRO A 131 -7.81 -0.77 -7.95
C PRO A 131 -8.28 0.69 -7.82
N SER A 132 -7.34 1.65 -7.86
CA SER A 132 -7.67 3.08 -7.76
C SER A 132 -8.69 3.51 -8.83
N ILE A 133 -8.59 2.95 -10.04
CA ILE A 133 -9.51 3.20 -11.16
C ILE A 133 -11.00 3.05 -10.82
N VAL A 134 -11.36 2.18 -9.87
CA VAL A 134 -12.75 1.98 -9.47
C VAL A 134 -13.40 3.29 -9.02
N GLN A 135 -12.64 4.16 -8.33
CA GLN A 135 -13.17 5.45 -7.90
C GLN A 135 -13.41 6.38 -9.10
N ALA A 136 -12.48 6.43 -10.06
CA ALA A 136 -12.63 7.21 -11.29
C ALA A 136 -13.83 6.76 -12.15
N LEU A 137 -13.97 5.46 -12.42
CA LEU A 137 -15.08 4.93 -13.23
C LEU A 137 -16.44 5.20 -12.60
N ALA A 138 -16.57 5.00 -11.28
CA ALA A 138 -17.80 5.30 -10.56
C ALA A 138 -18.18 6.78 -10.66
N LEU A 139 -17.20 7.68 -10.48
CA LEU A 139 -17.42 9.12 -10.58
C LEU A 139 -17.81 9.54 -12.00
N ILE A 140 -17.29 8.89 -13.04
CA ILE A 140 -17.71 9.12 -14.43
C ILE A 140 -19.16 8.65 -14.63
N TYR A 141 -19.53 7.47 -14.12
CA TYR A 141 -20.91 6.96 -14.23
C TYR A 141 -21.93 7.84 -13.49
N LEU A 142 -21.53 8.48 -12.39
CA LEU A 142 -22.41 9.36 -11.61
C LEU A 142 -22.41 10.80 -12.12
N PHE A 143 -21.23 11.37 -12.38
CA PHE A 143 -21.02 12.81 -12.59
C PHE A 143 -20.36 13.16 -13.92
N GLY A 144 -20.12 12.19 -14.81
CA GLY A 144 -19.68 12.43 -16.18
C GLY A 144 -20.70 13.25 -16.97
N ARG A 145 -20.36 13.65 -18.21
CA ARG A 145 -21.27 14.47 -19.04
C ARG A 145 -22.64 13.82 -19.26
N ASN A 146 -22.69 12.49 -19.34
CA ASN A 146 -23.92 11.69 -19.42
C ASN A 146 -24.20 10.90 -18.12
N GLY A 147 -23.66 11.35 -16.98
CA GLY A 147 -23.78 10.66 -15.70
C GLY A 147 -25.21 10.60 -15.17
N LEU A 148 -25.45 9.65 -14.26
CA LEU A 148 -26.75 9.47 -13.61
C LEU A 148 -27.18 10.72 -12.82
N ILE A 149 -26.27 11.33 -12.08
CA ILE A 149 -26.58 12.49 -11.24
C ILE A 149 -26.59 13.78 -12.08
N THR A 150 -25.60 13.97 -12.94
CA THR A 150 -25.44 15.20 -13.74
C THR A 150 -26.49 15.35 -14.83
N ALA A 151 -26.60 14.39 -15.75
CA ALA A 151 -27.47 14.50 -16.92
C ALA A 151 -28.91 14.08 -16.64
N HIS A 152 -29.14 13.11 -15.74
CA HIS A 152 -30.46 12.50 -15.55
C HIS A 152 -31.20 13.04 -14.32
N LEU A 153 -30.53 13.12 -13.17
CA LEU A 153 -31.15 13.57 -11.92
C LEU A 153 -31.23 15.10 -11.81
N LEU A 154 -30.09 15.79 -11.96
CA LEU A 154 -29.97 17.24 -11.77
C LEU A 154 -30.09 18.05 -13.06
N LYS A 155 -29.86 17.42 -14.23
CA LYS A 155 -29.88 18.05 -15.57
C LYS A 155 -29.00 19.31 -15.65
N ILE A 156 -27.79 19.22 -15.09
CA ILE A 156 -26.80 20.31 -15.07
C ILE A 156 -25.70 20.08 -16.12
N ASP A 157 -25.23 21.16 -16.73
CA ASP A 157 -24.04 21.13 -17.60
C ASP A 157 -22.78 21.17 -16.71
N TRP A 158 -22.39 20.00 -16.22
CA TRP A 158 -21.22 19.80 -15.39
C TRP A 158 -20.27 18.78 -16.01
N ASN A 159 -18.97 18.98 -15.82
CA ASN A 159 -17.94 18.06 -16.27
C ASN A 159 -17.04 17.64 -15.10
N ILE A 160 -17.09 16.37 -14.72
CA ILE A 160 -16.21 15.81 -13.68
C ILE A 160 -14.78 15.59 -14.17
N TYR A 161 -14.54 15.50 -15.47
CA TYR A 161 -13.20 15.24 -16.01
C TYR A 161 -12.24 16.40 -15.70
N GLY A 162 -10.98 16.08 -15.47
CA GLY A 162 -9.93 17.05 -15.14
C GLY A 162 -9.58 17.06 -13.66
N SER A 163 -9.09 18.21 -13.17
CA SER A 163 -8.53 18.31 -11.82
C SER A 163 -9.53 17.95 -10.71
N VAL A 164 -10.80 18.32 -10.87
CA VAL A 164 -11.85 18.06 -9.88
C VAL A 164 -12.13 16.57 -9.75
N GLY A 165 -12.31 15.86 -10.87
CA GLY A 165 -12.51 14.41 -10.86
C GLY A 165 -11.34 13.68 -10.24
N ILE A 166 -10.10 14.07 -10.58
CA ILE A 166 -8.90 13.46 -9.99
C ILE A 166 -8.89 13.68 -8.47
N ILE A 167 -9.15 14.90 -7.98
CA ILE A 167 -9.17 15.17 -6.54
C ILE A 167 -10.22 14.30 -5.84
N PHE A 168 -11.45 14.22 -6.36
CA PHE A 168 -12.50 13.41 -5.73
C PHE A 168 -12.17 11.92 -5.72
N SER A 169 -11.64 11.38 -6.81
CA SER A 169 -11.24 9.96 -6.87
C SER A 169 -10.09 9.66 -5.91
N GLU A 170 -9.10 10.56 -5.83
CA GLU A 170 -7.94 10.42 -4.96
C GLU A 170 -8.30 10.57 -3.49
N VAL A 171 -9.26 11.44 -3.16
CA VAL A 171 -9.77 11.57 -1.79
C VAL A 171 -10.31 10.22 -1.33
N LEU A 172 -11.19 9.60 -2.12
CA LEU A 172 -11.78 8.29 -1.82
C LEU A 172 -10.73 7.19 -1.73
N TYR A 173 -9.74 7.18 -2.63
CA TYR A 173 -8.63 6.24 -2.63
C TYR A 173 -7.79 6.33 -1.35
N CYS A 174 -7.53 7.55 -0.86
CA CYS A 174 -6.62 7.77 0.27
C CYS A 174 -7.27 7.66 1.66
N LEU A 175 -8.61 7.67 1.76
CA LEU A 175 -9.35 7.57 3.04
C LEU A 175 -8.85 6.45 3.96
N PRO A 176 -8.76 5.17 3.53
CA PRO A 176 -8.34 4.08 4.41
C PRO A 176 -6.93 4.27 4.96
N HIS A 177 -5.99 4.70 4.10
CA HIS A 177 -4.59 4.84 4.46
C HIS A 177 -4.37 5.91 5.53
N ALA A 178 -5.01 7.08 5.37
CA ALA A 178 -4.98 8.12 6.38
C ALA A 178 -5.72 7.69 7.67
N PHE A 179 -6.80 6.89 7.55
CA PHE A 179 -7.62 6.48 8.68
C PHE A 179 -6.85 5.60 9.65
N VAL A 180 -6.06 4.63 9.17
CA VAL A 180 -5.22 3.78 10.03
C VAL A 180 -4.30 4.63 10.91
N ILE A 181 -3.59 5.60 10.32
CA ILE A 181 -2.62 6.43 11.05
C ILE A 181 -3.32 7.36 12.05
N LEU A 182 -4.40 8.02 11.63
CA LEU A 182 -5.10 8.97 12.49
C LEU A 182 -5.89 8.28 13.61
N TYR A 183 -6.51 7.13 13.32
CA TYR A 183 -7.22 6.34 14.32
C TYR A 183 -6.25 5.80 15.38
N THR A 184 -5.10 5.24 14.98
CA THR A 184 -4.09 4.74 15.92
C THR A 184 -3.51 5.87 16.76
N THR A 185 -3.19 7.02 16.15
CA THR A 185 -2.70 8.21 16.87
C THR A 185 -3.73 8.72 17.90
N LEU A 186 -4.98 8.91 17.49
CA LEU A 186 -6.02 9.45 18.37
C LEU A 186 -6.45 8.46 19.47
N SER A 187 -6.35 7.16 19.20
CA SER A 187 -6.63 6.11 20.18
C SER A 187 -5.52 5.96 21.23
N ALA A 188 -4.28 6.39 20.91
CA ALA A 188 -3.14 6.32 21.82
C ALA A 188 -3.08 7.48 22.83
N VAL A 189 -3.78 8.59 22.57
CA VAL A 189 -3.81 9.75 23.47
C VAL A 189 -4.70 9.46 24.68
N ASP A 190 -4.20 9.67 25.91
CA ASP A 190 -4.99 9.49 27.12
C ASP A 190 -6.18 10.46 27.16
N ILE A 191 -7.39 9.92 27.38
CA ILE A 191 -8.63 10.72 27.48
C ILE A 191 -8.75 11.46 28.81
N ARG A 192 -8.03 11.03 29.86
CA ARG A 192 -8.02 11.70 31.17
C ARG A 192 -7.52 13.14 31.10
N LEU A 193 -6.66 13.45 30.12
CA LEU A 193 -6.22 14.82 29.88
C LEU A 193 -7.37 15.73 29.43
N ASP A 194 -8.32 15.19 28.66
CA ASP A 194 -9.52 15.93 28.25
C ASP A 194 -10.43 16.16 29.47
N GLU A 195 -10.67 15.12 30.28
CA GLU A 195 -11.50 15.22 31.50
C GLU A 195 -10.93 16.19 32.55
N ALA A 196 -9.61 16.18 32.73
CA ALA A 196 -8.92 17.10 33.62
C ALA A 196 -9.08 18.55 33.16
N ALA A 197 -8.95 18.79 31.86
CA ALA A 197 -9.14 20.12 31.29
C ALA A 197 -10.61 20.60 31.38
N GLU A 198 -11.58 19.72 31.10
CA GLU A 198 -13.00 20.04 31.27
C GLU A 198 -13.34 20.36 32.73
N SER A 199 -12.75 19.63 33.69
CA SER A 199 -12.92 19.87 35.14
C SER A 199 -12.34 21.22 35.59
N LEU A 200 -11.29 21.71 34.92
CA LEU A 200 -10.73 23.05 35.10
C LEU A 200 -11.51 24.15 34.35
N GLY A 201 -12.67 23.84 33.77
CA GLY A 201 -13.53 24.79 33.06
C GLY A 201 -13.14 25.01 31.59
N ALA A 202 -12.32 24.14 30.99
CA ALA A 202 -12.04 24.22 29.56
C ALA A 202 -13.28 23.82 28.75
N THR A 203 -13.69 24.68 27.83
CA THR A 203 -14.73 24.35 26.84
C THR A 203 -14.24 23.26 25.87
N PRO A 204 -15.12 22.45 25.25
CA PRO A 204 -14.72 21.40 24.30
C PRO A 204 -13.81 21.90 23.16
N PHE A 205 -14.02 23.12 22.68
CA PHE A 205 -13.15 23.74 21.67
C PHE A 205 -11.72 24.02 22.19
N LYS A 206 -11.57 24.43 23.46
CA LYS A 206 -10.26 24.62 24.11
C LYS A 206 -9.56 23.27 24.32
N VAL A 207 -10.29 22.26 24.76
CA VAL A 207 -9.76 20.88 24.89
C VAL A 207 -9.26 20.38 23.54
N PHE A 208 -10.09 20.50 22.51
CA PHE A 208 -9.74 20.10 21.15
C PHE A 208 -8.48 20.81 20.62
N THR A 209 -8.44 22.15 20.69
CA THR A 209 -7.36 22.95 20.09
C THR A 209 -6.07 22.94 20.89
N ARG A 210 -6.13 22.81 22.22
CA ARG A 210 -4.93 22.88 23.10
C ARG A 210 -4.41 21.52 23.55
N ILE A 211 -5.22 20.47 23.48
CA ILE A 211 -4.83 19.12 23.96
C ILE A 211 -4.87 18.14 22.79
N THR A 212 -6.06 17.86 22.24
CA THR A 212 -6.24 16.80 21.24
C THR A 212 -5.46 17.05 19.95
N LEU A 213 -5.57 18.26 19.38
CA LEU A 213 -4.93 18.57 18.10
C LEU A 213 -3.38 18.63 18.23
N PRO A 214 -2.79 19.28 19.25
CA PRO A 214 -1.35 19.26 19.46
C PRO A 214 -0.78 17.88 19.79
N SER A 215 -1.54 17.02 20.50
CA SER A 215 -1.11 15.64 20.77
C SER A 215 -1.13 14.76 19.52
N ALA A 216 -2.04 15.03 18.59
CA ALA A 216 -2.14 14.30 17.32
C ALA A 216 -1.23 14.83 16.20
N LYS A 217 -0.48 15.92 16.41
CA LYS A 217 0.26 16.63 15.34
C LYS A 217 1.19 15.73 14.52
N TYR A 218 1.91 14.82 15.15
CA TYR A 218 2.82 13.92 14.43
C TYR A 218 2.05 12.87 13.63
N GLY A 219 0.93 12.35 14.15
CA GLY A 219 0.03 11.50 13.35
C GLY A 219 -0.57 12.22 12.15
N ILE A 220 -0.95 13.50 12.32
CA ILE A 220 -1.46 14.34 11.22
C ILE A 220 -0.41 14.53 10.14
N PHE A 221 0.82 14.92 10.49
CA PHE A 221 1.90 15.08 9.51
C PHE A 221 2.29 13.76 8.84
N SER A 222 2.27 12.64 9.56
CA SER A 222 2.54 11.30 9.01
C SER A 222 1.46 10.88 8.02
N ALA A 223 0.18 11.04 8.38
CA ALA A 223 -0.94 10.78 7.49
C ALA A 223 -0.94 11.70 6.26
N ALA A 224 -0.58 12.97 6.44
CA ALA A 224 -0.51 13.94 5.35
C ALA A 224 0.62 13.58 4.36
N ALA A 225 1.80 13.23 4.88
CA ALA A 225 2.93 12.82 4.06
C ALA A 225 2.64 11.51 3.30
N LEU A 226 1.99 10.53 3.94
CA LEU A 226 1.57 9.30 3.26
C LEU A 226 0.52 9.59 2.17
N THR A 227 -0.50 10.40 2.47
CA THR A 227 -1.56 10.76 1.51
C THR A 227 -0.98 11.48 0.30
N PHE A 228 -0.12 12.48 0.53
CA PHE A 228 0.56 13.19 -0.54
C PHE A 228 1.35 12.23 -1.43
N ASN A 229 2.08 11.28 -0.83
CA ASN A 229 2.86 10.30 -1.57
C ASN A 229 1.98 9.36 -2.39
N LEU A 230 0.86 8.89 -1.84
CA LEU A 230 -0.09 8.05 -2.57
C LEU A 230 -0.68 8.79 -3.77
N THR A 231 -1.13 10.04 -3.59
CA THR A 231 -1.74 10.82 -4.67
C THR A 231 -0.75 11.26 -5.74
N ILE A 232 0.46 11.69 -5.39
CA ILE A 232 1.43 12.15 -6.40
C ILE A 232 1.95 10.99 -7.26
N THR A 233 1.92 9.76 -6.73
CA THR A 233 2.40 8.56 -7.41
C THR A 233 1.30 7.71 -8.04
N ASP A 234 0.02 8.05 -7.83
CA ASP A 234 -1.08 7.33 -8.46
C ASP A 234 -1.11 7.60 -9.97
N PHE A 235 -1.44 6.55 -10.69
CA PHE A 235 -1.61 6.55 -12.13
C PHE A 235 -3.04 6.18 -12.51
N GLY A 236 -3.70 5.31 -11.73
CA GLY A 236 -4.99 4.74 -12.08
C GLY A 236 -6.09 5.78 -12.16
N ASN A 237 -6.26 6.60 -11.12
CA ASN A 237 -7.30 7.63 -11.17
C ASN A 237 -7.05 8.66 -12.27
N PRO A 238 -5.86 9.29 -12.36
CA PRO A 238 -5.63 10.34 -13.34
C PRO A 238 -5.75 9.89 -14.79
N VAL A 239 -5.37 8.65 -15.13
CA VAL A 239 -5.45 8.17 -16.52
C VAL A 239 -6.89 8.05 -17.02
N VAL A 240 -7.84 7.74 -16.13
CA VAL A 240 -9.26 7.52 -16.49
C VAL A 240 -10.08 8.80 -16.40
N ILE A 241 -9.98 9.56 -15.30
CA ILE A 241 -10.82 10.75 -15.07
C ILE A 241 -10.13 12.07 -15.43
N GLY A 242 -8.84 12.05 -15.75
CA GLY A 242 -8.06 13.27 -15.99
C GLY A 242 -8.41 13.99 -17.30
N GLY A 243 -8.90 13.28 -18.32
CA GLY A 243 -9.15 13.87 -19.64
C GLY A 243 -7.89 14.54 -20.20
N ASN A 244 -7.93 15.85 -20.44
CA ASN A 244 -6.78 16.64 -20.91
C ASN A 244 -5.86 17.15 -19.78
N TYR A 245 -6.16 16.81 -18.52
CA TYR A 245 -5.41 17.26 -17.35
C TYR A 245 -4.34 16.25 -16.96
N ASN A 246 -3.18 16.34 -17.60
CA ASN A 246 -2.09 15.39 -17.38
C ASN A 246 -1.31 15.70 -16.10
N VAL A 247 -1.02 14.65 -15.34
CA VAL A 247 -0.11 14.65 -14.17
C VAL A 247 1.20 13.95 -14.55
N LEU A 248 2.23 14.03 -13.70
CA LEU A 248 3.53 13.37 -13.94
C LEU A 248 3.40 11.88 -14.28
N ALA A 249 2.57 11.13 -13.54
CA ALA A 249 2.37 9.70 -13.75
C ALA A 249 1.82 9.37 -15.16
N THR A 250 0.76 10.07 -15.58
CA THR A 250 0.17 9.91 -16.92
C THR A 250 1.11 10.39 -18.02
N GLU A 251 1.92 11.41 -17.74
CA GLU A 251 2.90 11.94 -18.69
C GLU A 251 4.06 10.95 -18.92
N ILE A 252 4.54 10.27 -17.88
CA ILE A 252 5.54 9.19 -18.05
C ILE A 252 4.99 8.10 -18.98
N TYR A 253 3.75 7.67 -18.73
CA TYR A 253 3.08 6.68 -19.59
C TYR A 253 2.93 7.18 -21.03
N ALA A 254 2.46 8.41 -21.23
CA ALA A 254 2.31 8.99 -22.57
C ALA A 254 3.65 9.09 -23.32
N GLN A 255 4.72 9.53 -22.67
CA GLN A 255 6.05 9.63 -23.31
C GLN A 255 6.60 8.26 -23.70
N VAL A 256 6.41 7.25 -22.85
CA VAL A 256 6.96 5.91 -23.07
C VAL A 256 6.11 5.10 -24.06
N THR A 257 4.80 5.02 -23.82
CA THR A 257 3.90 4.13 -24.57
C THR A 257 3.40 4.77 -25.85
N ASN A 258 3.03 6.06 -25.82
CA ASN A 258 2.43 6.72 -27.00
C ASN A 258 3.50 7.33 -27.91
N LEU A 259 4.60 7.84 -27.34
CA LEU A 259 5.64 8.56 -28.09
C LEU A 259 6.96 7.80 -28.22
N TYR A 260 7.12 6.65 -27.55
CA TYR A 260 8.34 5.84 -27.56
C TYR A 260 9.62 6.59 -27.12
N ARG A 261 9.47 7.63 -26.29
CA ARG A 261 10.56 8.48 -25.77
C ARG A 261 10.94 8.06 -24.35
N PHE A 262 11.66 6.95 -24.26
CA PHE A 262 12.13 6.39 -22.98
C PHE A 262 13.09 7.34 -22.24
N ASP A 263 13.84 8.17 -22.97
CA ASP A 263 14.73 9.21 -22.44
C ASP A 263 13.98 10.27 -21.62
N LEU A 264 12.89 10.81 -22.19
CA LEU A 264 12.05 11.75 -21.48
C LEU A 264 11.24 11.07 -20.38
N GLY A 265 10.71 9.86 -20.61
CA GLY A 265 10.01 9.09 -19.58
C GLY A 265 10.88 8.82 -18.34
N ALA A 266 12.15 8.46 -18.53
CA ALA A 266 13.11 8.28 -17.45
C ALA A 266 13.40 9.61 -16.73
N THR A 267 13.54 10.71 -17.47
CA THR A 267 13.77 12.04 -16.89
C THR A 267 12.59 12.48 -16.03
N ILE A 268 11.36 12.32 -16.52
CA ILE A 268 10.14 12.64 -15.76
C ILE A 268 10.01 11.73 -14.52
N SER A 269 10.45 10.47 -14.64
CA SER A 269 10.51 9.53 -13.51
C SER A 269 11.43 10.02 -12.38
N ILE A 270 12.61 10.58 -12.72
CA ILE A 270 13.49 11.21 -11.73
C ILE A 270 12.83 12.45 -11.11
N ILE A 271 12.13 13.26 -11.90
CA ILE A 271 11.42 14.45 -11.41
C ILE A 271 10.29 14.06 -10.46
N LEU A 272 9.56 12.98 -10.73
CA LEU A 272 8.53 12.43 -9.84
C LEU A 272 9.14 11.81 -8.57
N LEU A 273 10.31 11.20 -8.66
CA LEU A 273 11.00 10.57 -7.53
C LEU A 273 11.36 11.59 -6.44
N VAL A 274 11.70 12.83 -6.79
CA VAL A 274 12.09 13.88 -5.83
C VAL A 274 10.98 14.18 -4.80
N PRO A 275 9.77 14.63 -5.19
CA PRO A 275 8.70 14.91 -4.22
C PRO A 275 8.20 13.64 -3.51
N SER A 276 8.20 12.48 -4.18
CA SER A 276 7.88 11.18 -3.56
C SER A 276 8.85 10.85 -2.41
N LEU A 277 10.14 10.97 -2.67
CA LEU A 277 11.19 10.74 -1.67
C LEU A 277 11.13 11.76 -0.53
N MET A 278 10.86 13.04 -0.82
CA MET A 278 10.69 14.07 0.21
C MET A 278 9.51 13.75 1.13
N ALA A 279 8.35 13.37 0.57
CA ALA A 279 7.18 12.99 1.35
C ALA A 279 7.44 11.73 2.19
N PHE A 280 8.11 10.73 1.61
CA PHE A 280 8.51 9.54 2.33
C PHE A 280 9.46 9.84 3.50
N MET A 281 10.50 10.66 3.27
CA MET A 281 11.45 11.05 4.32
C MET A 281 10.79 11.85 5.44
N LEU A 282 9.85 12.74 5.10
CA LEU A 282 9.03 13.44 6.07
C LEU A 282 8.22 12.44 6.91
N ASN A 283 7.51 11.50 6.25
CA ASN A 283 6.74 10.49 6.95
C ASN A 283 7.62 9.65 7.90
N TYR A 284 8.78 9.22 7.43
CA TYR A 284 9.73 8.43 8.20
C TYR A 284 10.27 9.19 9.43
N TYR A 285 10.63 10.47 9.27
CA TYR A 285 11.11 11.30 10.37
C TYR A 285 10.01 11.55 11.43
N VAL A 286 8.80 11.83 10.97
CA VAL A 286 7.65 12.14 11.85
C VAL A 286 7.18 10.90 12.60
N SER A 287 7.07 9.75 11.92
CA SER A 287 6.60 8.49 12.50
C SER A 287 7.44 8.05 13.69
N ARG A 288 8.76 8.27 13.66
CA ARG A 288 9.66 7.97 14.79
C ARG A 288 9.31 8.73 16.07
N LYS A 289 8.74 9.94 15.97
CA LYS A 289 8.32 10.76 17.11
C LYS A 289 6.92 10.40 17.62
N THR A 290 6.07 9.83 16.77
CA THR A 290 4.73 9.37 17.17
C THR A 290 4.82 8.23 18.19
N PHE A 291 5.72 7.26 17.97
CA PHE A 291 5.89 6.10 18.85
C PHE A 291 6.36 6.43 20.27
N SER A 292 7.06 7.56 20.49
CA SER A 292 7.53 7.93 21.84
C SER A 292 6.42 8.50 22.73
N MET A 293 5.26 8.87 22.17
CA MET A 293 4.11 9.40 22.94
C MET A 293 3.06 8.33 23.26
N ILE A 294 3.20 7.11 22.72
CA ILE A 294 2.35 5.97 23.04
C ILE A 294 2.85 5.40 24.38
N SER A 295 2.44 6.02 25.47
CA SER A 295 2.54 5.41 26.80
C SER A 295 1.67 4.16 26.82
N GLY A 296 2.16 3.05 27.37
CA GLY A 296 1.41 1.79 27.56
C GLY A 296 0.26 1.90 28.57
N ALA A 297 -0.32 3.09 28.76
CA ALA A 297 -1.43 3.34 29.66
C ALA A 297 -2.69 2.63 29.15
N ALA A 298 -3.25 1.78 30.01
CA ALA A 298 -4.45 0.97 29.78
C ALA A 298 -5.57 1.78 29.10
N LYS A 299 -6.26 1.15 28.13
CA LYS A 299 -7.45 1.69 27.42
C LYS A 299 -8.35 2.45 28.41
N PRO A 300 -8.35 3.79 28.42
CA PRO A 300 -9.24 4.49 29.31
C PRO A 300 -10.68 4.34 28.78
N VAL A 301 -11.62 4.15 29.71
CA VAL A 301 -13.05 4.07 29.37
C VAL A 301 -13.48 5.41 28.78
N ILE A 302 -14.05 5.40 27.58
CA ILE A 302 -14.53 6.62 26.93
C ILE A 302 -15.83 7.04 27.61
N PRO A 303 -15.94 8.27 28.17
CA PRO A 303 -17.19 8.73 28.78
C PRO A 303 -18.31 8.84 27.74
N PRO A 304 -19.59 8.69 28.16
CA PRO A 304 -20.73 8.82 27.26
C PRO A 304 -20.74 10.21 26.63
N SER A 305 -20.86 10.25 25.31
CA SER A 305 -20.85 11.50 24.55
C SER A 305 -22.19 12.22 24.68
N ARG A 306 -22.15 13.56 24.66
CA ARG A 306 -23.38 14.38 24.71
C ARG A 306 -24.30 14.02 23.52
N PRO A 307 -25.64 14.02 23.68
CA PRO A 307 -26.56 13.57 22.65
C PRO A 307 -26.38 14.25 21.29
N LEU A 308 -26.26 15.58 21.26
CA LEU A 308 -26.06 16.35 20.03
C LEU A 308 -24.74 16.00 19.32
N GLN A 309 -23.66 15.85 20.09
CA GLN A 309 -22.34 15.46 19.58
C GLN A 309 -22.39 14.05 18.99
N LYS A 310 -23.02 13.11 19.70
CA LYS A 310 -23.20 11.74 19.23
C LYS A 310 -23.96 11.70 17.91
N VAL A 311 -25.10 12.41 17.80
CA VAL A 311 -25.90 12.44 16.57
C VAL A 311 -25.11 13.06 15.42
N SER A 312 -24.45 14.20 15.65
CA SER A 312 -23.69 14.91 14.61
C SER A 312 -22.56 14.06 14.03
N TYR A 313 -21.73 13.43 14.88
CA TYR A 313 -20.68 12.53 14.42
C TYR A 313 -21.21 11.25 13.80
N THR A 314 -22.34 10.72 14.29
CA THR A 314 -22.98 9.56 13.67
C THR A 314 -23.44 9.88 12.24
N LEU A 315 -24.13 11.01 12.04
CA LEU A 315 -24.57 11.47 10.72
C LEU A 315 -23.39 11.72 9.79
N TYR A 316 -22.32 12.34 10.30
CA TYR A 316 -21.08 12.55 9.54
C TYR A 316 -20.44 11.21 9.10
N CYS A 317 -20.33 10.24 10.00
CA CYS A 317 -19.81 8.92 9.66
C CYS A 317 -20.70 8.19 8.64
N TYR A 318 -22.02 8.34 8.74
CA TYR A 318 -22.94 7.81 7.73
C TYR A 318 -22.78 8.50 6.38
N LEU A 319 -22.54 9.81 6.33
CA LEU A 319 -22.30 10.54 5.09
C LEU A 319 -21.04 10.02 4.37
N VAL A 320 -19.92 9.89 5.10
CA VAL A 320 -18.66 9.36 4.55
C VAL A 320 -18.82 7.89 4.11
N ALA A 321 -19.49 7.08 4.93
CA ALA A 321 -19.76 5.68 4.57
C ALA A 321 -20.66 5.58 3.33
N PHE A 322 -21.69 6.42 3.23
CA PHE A 322 -22.58 6.49 2.09
C PHE A 322 -21.83 6.87 0.81
N SER A 323 -20.93 7.86 0.84
CA SER A 323 -20.13 8.23 -0.33
C SER A 323 -19.28 7.06 -0.84
N ILE A 324 -18.71 6.25 0.05
CA ILE A 324 -17.93 5.07 -0.34
C ILE A 324 -18.85 3.99 -0.92
N ILE A 325 -19.96 3.69 -0.24
CA ILE A 325 -20.91 2.66 -0.69
C ILE A 325 -21.46 2.98 -2.07
N VAL A 326 -21.82 4.24 -2.33
CA VAL A 326 -22.34 4.68 -3.63
C VAL A 326 -21.33 4.44 -4.75
N ILE A 327 -20.05 4.70 -4.51
CA ILE A 327 -18.98 4.50 -5.50
C ILE A 327 -18.88 3.02 -5.88
N PHE A 328 -18.78 2.15 -4.89
CA PHE A 328 -18.69 0.71 -5.12
C PHE A 328 -19.96 0.12 -5.70
N ALA A 329 -21.12 0.54 -5.21
CA ALA A 329 -22.42 0.13 -5.74
C ALA A 329 -22.58 0.55 -7.20
N THR A 330 -22.11 1.73 -7.59
CA THR A 330 -22.20 2.20 -8.99
C THR A 330 -21.43 1.29 -9.93
N VAL A 331 -20.20 0.89 -9.58
CA VAL A 331 -19.40 -0.02 -10.43
C VAL A 331 -20.05 -1.40 -10.51
N ILE A 332 -20.49 -1.94 -9.37
CA ILE A 332 -21.12 -3.27 -9.32
C ILE A 332 -22.44 -3.27 -10.08
N ILE A 333 -23.29 -2.24 -9.92
CA ILE A 333 -24.56 -2.18 -10.65
C ILE A 333 -24.29 -1.89 -12.13
N GLY A 334 -23.34 -1.00 -12.43
CA GLY A 334 -22.91 -0.66 -13.78
C GLY A 334 -22.38 -1.86 -14.58
N SER A 335 -21.91 -2.92 -13.92
CA SER A 335 -21.50 -4.16 -14.61
C SER A 335 -22.66 -5.06 -15.03
N PHE A 336 -23.86 -4.88 -14.46
CA PHE A 336 -25.06 -5.65 -14.83
C PHE A 336 -26.05 -4.87 -15.68
N VAL A 337 -25.94 -3.54 -15.72
CA VAL A 337 -26.85 -2.67 -16.48
C VAL A 337 -26.49 -2.67 -17.96
N LYS A 338 -27.45 -2.97 -18.84
CA LYS A 338 -27.22 -3.09 -20.28
C LYS A 338 -26.70 -1.81 -20.91
N ILE A 339 -27.35 -0.66 -20.66
CA ILE A 339 -26.89 0.66 -21.13
C ILE A 339 -27.05 1.66 -20.00
N TRP A 340 -25.96 2.02 -19.34
CA TRP A 340 -26.01 3.01 -18.27
C TRP A 340 -26.15 4.44 -18.80
N PRO A 341 -27.02 5.30 -18.22
CA PRO A 341 -28.10 5.04 -17.26
C PRO A 341 -29.49 4.94 -17.93
N TYR A 342 -29.55 4.59 -19.21
CA TYR A 342 -30.75 4.63 -20.06
C TYR A 342 -31.58 3.35 -20.02
N ASP A 343 -30.93 2.18 -20.06
CA ASP A 343 -31.55 0.86 -20.05
C ASP A 343 -31.02 0.03 -18.87
N TRP A 344 -31.83 -0.05 -17.83
CA TRP A 344 -31.56 -0.77 -16.58
C TRP A 344 -31.87 -2.27 -16.65
N SER A 345 -32.16 -2.81 -17.84
CA SER A 345 -32.26 -4.26 -18.01
C SER A 345 -30.95 -4.94 -17.60
N LEU A 346 -31.09 -6.04 -16.87
CA LEU A 346 -29.95 -6.80 -16.38
C LEU A 346 -29.39 -7.67 -17.50
N THR A 347 -28.08 -7.61 -17.69
CA THR A 347 -27.34 -8.46 -18.63
C THR A 347 -26.04 -8.95 -18.01
N LEU A 348 -25.53 -10.07 -18.52
CA LEU A 348 -24.20 -10.59 -18.24
C LEU A 348 -23.25 -10.42 -19.43
N ASP A 349 -23.70 -9.78 -20.52
CA ASP A 349 -22.91 -9.62 -21.75
C ASP A 349 -21.58 -8.89 -21.51
N HIS A 350 -21.56 -7.98 -20.52
CA HIS A 350 -20.36 -7.21 -20.14
C HIS A 350 -19.22 -8.10 -19.60
N TYR A 351 -19.53 -9.32 -19.15
CA TYR A 351 -18.55 -10.29 -18.68
C TYR A 351 -17.92 -11.10 -19.81
N ASN A 352 -18.26 -10.89 -21.07
CA ASN A 352 -17.58 -11.56 -22.19
C ASN A 352 -16.15 -11.01 -22.45
N PHE A 353 -15.80 -9.88 -21.81
CA PHE A 353 -14.48 -9.22 -21.89
C PHE A 353 -13.90 -9.18 -23.31
N PRO A 354 -14.37 -8.24 -24.16
CA PRO A 354 -13.93 -8.12 -25.56
C PRO A 354 -12.51 -7.50 -25.67
N SER A 355 -11.53 -8.12 -25.02
CA SER A 355 -10.13 -7.72 -25.04
C SER A 355 -9.21 -8.91 -25.34
N ILE A 356 -7.96 -8.62 -25.71
CA ILE A 356 -6.96 -9.66 -26.01
C ILE A 356 -6.73 -10.57 -24.80
N GLY A 357 -6.68 -9.99 -23.60
CA GLY A 357 -6.51 -10.75 -22.37
C GLY A 357 -7.77 -11.51 -21.96
N GLY A 358 -8.96 -10.94 -22.14
CA GLY A 358 -10.23 -11.56 -21.74
C GLY A 358 -10.18 -12.17 -20.33
N TYR A 359 -10.67 -13.40 -20.19
CA TYR A 359 -10.61 -14.15 -18.92
C TYR A 359 -9.20 -14.56 -18.49
N SER A 360 -8.25 -14.66 -19.42
CA SER A 360 -6.87 -15.05 -19.09
C SER A 360 -6.20 -14.04 -18.16
N ALA A 361 -6.60 -12.77 -18.23
CA ALA A 361 -6.11 -11.72 -17.35
C ALA A 361 -6.53 -11.94 -15.89
N ILE A 362 -7.77 -12.41 -15.65
CA ILE A 362 -8.27 -12.75 -14.31
C ILE A 362 -7.48 -13.94 -13.77
N TYR A 363 -7.39 -15.02 -14.54
CA TYR A 363 -6.63 -16.22 -14.15
C TYR A 363 -5.18 -15.86 -13.81
N THR A 364 -4.54 -15.08 -14.68
CA THR A 364 -3.15 -14.64 -14.50
C THR A 364 -2.97 -13.81 -13.26
N SER A 365 -3.88 -12.87 -13.00
CA SER A 365 -3.83 -12.03 -11.80
C SER A 365 -3.99 -12.85 -10.53
N VAL A 366 -4.89 -13.84 -10.51
CA VAL A 366 -5.13 -14.68 -9.33
C VAL A 366 -3.89 -15.49 -8.99
N TRP A 367 -3.33 -16.27 -9.93
CA TRP A 367 -2.19 -17.12 -9.61
C TRP A 367 -0.92 -16.32 -9.33
N VAL A 368 -0.69 -15.21 -10.04
CA VAL A 368 0.41 -14.26 -9.73
C VAL A 368 0.25 -13.73 -8.32
N SER A 369 -0.95 -13.31 -7.93
CA SER A 369 -1.21 -12.76 -6.60
C SER A 369 -1.08 -13.78 -5.48
N LEU A 370 -1.42 -15.05 -5.73
CA LEU A 370 -1.17 -16.13 -4.79
C LEU A 370 0.33 -16.34 -4.56
N ILE A 371 1.13 -16.38 -5.62
CA ILE A 371 2.59 -16.52 -5.52
C ILE A 371 3.19 -15.31 -4.80
N VAL A 372 2.80 -14.09 -5.19
CA VAL A 372 3.25 -12.85 -4.54
C VAL A 372 2.88 -12.85 -3.05
N GLY A 373 1.66 -13.29 -2.71
CA GLY A 373 1.20 -13.45 -1.33
C GLY A 373 2.07 -14.41 -0.52
N ILE A 374 2.34 -15.62 -1.04
CA ILE A 374 3.14 -16.63 -0.33
C ILE A 374 4.60 -16.17 -0.21
N CYS A 375 5.23 -15.85 -1.35
CA CYS A 375 6.65 -15.54 -1.40
C CYS A 375 6.96 -14.20 -0.72
N GLY A 376 6.15 -13.17 -0.96
CA GLY A 376 6.32 -11.85 -0.33
C GLY A 376 6.23 -11.93 1.19
N SER A 377 5.22 -12.61 1.73
CA SER A 377 5.06 -12.78 3.18
C SER A 377 6.16 -13.62 3.80
N PHE A 378 6.58 -14.70 3.13
CA PHE A 378 7.64 -15.54 3.64
C PHE A 378 8.98 -14.80 3.67
N ILE A 379 9.36 -14.16 2.56
CA ILE A 379 10.63 -13.41 2.46
C ILE A 379 10.65 -12.26 3.45
N THR A 380 9.57 -11.49 3.59
CA THR A 380 9.52 -10.37 4.54
C THR A 380 9.50 -10.80 5.99
N LEU A 381 8.88 -11.94 6.32
CA LEU A 381 8.94 -12.53 7.66
C LEU A 381 10.36 -13.00 8.02
N VAL A 382 11.02 -13.70 7.10
CA VAL A 382 12.42 -14.12 7.26
C VAL A 382 13.34 -12.90 7.38
N ALA A 383 13.16 -11.88 6.55
CA ALA A 383 13.92 -10.65 6.62
C ALA A 383 13.70 -9.92 7.95
N GLY A 384 12.45 -9.83 8.42
CA GLY A 384 12.11 -9.27 9.72
C GLY A 384 12.77 -10.03 10.87
N TYR A 385 12.77 -11.37 10.81
CA TYR A 385 13.40 -12.23 11.82
C TYR A 385 14.90 -12.00 11.90
N VAL A 386 15.58 -11.97 10.76
CA VAL A 386 17.02 -11.68 10.71
C VAL A 386 17.32 -10.27 11.22
N MET A 387 16.54 -9.26 10.81
CA MET A 387 16.76 -7.86 11.23
C MET A 387 16.51 -7.63 12.72
N GLU A 388 15.46 -8.22 13.29
CA GLU A 388 15.06 -7.94 14.67
C GLU A 388 15.80 -8.81 15.68
N THR A 389 15.84 -10.12 15.43
CA THR A 389 16.42 -11.08 16.37
C THR A 389 17.93 -11.19 16.22
N ARG A 390 18.41 -11.44 15.00
CA ARG A 390 19.82 -11.80 14.76
C ARG A 390 20.77 -10.62 14.62
N LYS A 391 20.23 -9.42 14.34
CA LYS A 391 20.97 -8.15 14.30
C LYS A 391 22.28 -8.24 13.50
N PRO A 392 22.22 -8.53 12.18
CA PRO A 392 23.41 -8.77 11.38
C PRO A 392 24.32 -7.56 11.28
N PHE A 393 25.57 -7.80 10.89
CA PHE A 393 26.50 -6.75 10.50
C PHE A 393 25.86 -5.86 9.42
N PHE A 394 26.02 -4.52 9.55
CA PHE A 394 25.31 -3.53 8.74
C PHE A 394 23.76 -3.54 8.82
N LYS A 395 23.15 -3.96 9.95
CA LYS A 395 21.69 -3.88 10.17
C LYS A 395 21.05 -2.58 9.68
N GLN A 396 21.67 -1.43 9.94
CA GLN A 396 21.13 -0.12 9.53
C GLN A 396 21.06 0.06 8.02
N PHE A 397 22.06 -0.44 7.27
CA PHE A 397 22.08 -0.37 5.81
C PHE A 397 21.01 -1.26 5.20
N ILE A 398 20.87 -2.50 5.70
CA ILE A 398 19.86 -3.45 5.20
C ILE A 398 18.46 -2.99 5.54
N TYR A 399 18.27 -2.44 6.74
CA TYR A 399 17.01 -1.80 7.13
C TYR A 399 16.65 -0.65 6.19
N LEU A 400 17.61 0.25 5.90
CA LEU A 400 17.39 1.34 4.95
C LEU A 400 17.00 0.78 3.57
N LEU A 401 17.74 -0.19 3.05
CA LEU A 401 17.48 -0.82 1.75
C LEU A 401 16.09 -1.50 1.70
N SER A 402 15.64 -2.06 2.81
CA SER A 402 14.32 -2.71 2.94
C SER A 402 13.16 -1.73 3.03
N VAL A 403 13.43 -0.51 3.49
CA VAL A 403 12.43 0.55 3.69
C VAL A 403 12.38 1.53 2.50
N MET A 404 13.42 1.57 1.67
CA MET A 404 13.50 2.38 0.45
C MET A 404 12.43 2.10 -0.63
N PRO A 405 11.96 0.86 -0.89
CA PRO A 405 10.96 0.61 -1.92
C PRO A 405 9.69 1.46 -1.79
N ALA A 406 9.25 1.75 -0.56
CA ALA A 406 8.08 2.62 -0.31
C ALA A 406 8.29 4.09 -0.73
N ALA A 407 9.52 4.53 -0.97
CA ALA A 407 9.83 5.87 -1.44
C ALA A 407 9.81 5.98 -2.97
N ILE A 408 9.90 4.85 -3.68
CA ILE A 408 10.00 4.82 -5.13
C ILE A 408 8.59 4.62 -5.71
N PRO A 409 8.10 5.54 -6.57
CA PRO A 409 6.80 5.38 -7.21
C PRO A 409 6.75 4.06 -8.01
N GLY A 410 5.62 3.35 -7.93
CA GLY A 410 5.44 2.10 -8.66
C GLY A 410 5.69 2.27 -10.16
N LEU A 411 5.21 3.36 -10.77
CA LEU A 411 5.40 3.64 -12.20
C LEU A 411 6.87 3.81 -12.58
N VAL A 412 7.67 4.42 -11.70
CA VAL A 412 9.11 4.58 -11.87
C VAL A 412 9.82 3.23 -11.74
N MET A 413 9.39 2.38 -10.80
CA MET A 413 9.86 1.00 -10.71
C MET A 413 9.53 0.18 -11.95
N GLY A 414 8.30 0.24 -12.45
CA GLY A 414 7.87 -0.47 -13.66
C GLY A 414 8.68 -0.06 -14.90
N LEU A 415 8.89 1.25 -15.09
CA LEU A 415 9.73 1.75 -16.17
C LEU A 415 11.19 1.31 -16.00
N GLY A 416 11.72 1.35 -14.78
CA GLY A 416 13.07 0.89 -14.49
C GLY A 416 13.25 -0.59 -14.81
N TYR A 417 12.26 -1.42 -14.49
CA TYR A 417 12.31 -2.85 -14.77
C TYR A 417 12.32 -3.16 -16.26
N ILE A 418 11.48 -2.51 -17.07
CA ILE A 418 11.51 -2.72 -18.52
C ILE A 418 12.84 -2.21 -19.11
N LEU A 419 13.40 -1.11 -18.62
CA LEU A 419 14.71 -0.62 -19.11
C LEU A 419 15.87 -1.55 -18.72
N ALA A 420 15.84 -2.10 -17.51
CA ALA A 420 16.90 -2.95 -16.97
C ALA A 420 16.87 -4.38 -17.53
N PHE A 421 15.67 -4.94 -17.69
CA PHE A 421 15.47 -6.37 -17.91
C PHE A 421 14.88 -6.72 -19.29
N ASN A 422 14.62 -5.74 -20.16
CA ASN A 422 14.24 -5.98 -21.56
C ASN A 422 15.45 -6.39 -22.41
N LYS A 423 16.03 -7.54 -22.08
CA LYS A 423 17.13 -8.15 -22.80
C LYS A 423 16.90 -9.66 -22.94
N PRO A 424 17.21 -10.26 -24.10
CA PRO A 424 16.88 -11.66 -24.39
C PRO A 424 17.62 -12.67 -23.50
N TYR A 425 18.70 -12.27 -22.83
CA TYR A 425 19.46 -13.15 -21.94
C TYR A 425 18.86 -13.28 -20.53
N TYR A 426 17.91 -12.44 -20.13
CA TYR A 426 17.22 -12.60 -18.85
C TYR A 426 16.06 -13.58 -19.01
N PHE A 427 16.13 -14.70 -18.29
CA PHE A 427 15.12 -15.79 -18.36
C PHE A 427 13.69 -15.33 -18.03
N PHE A 428 13.53 -14.28 -17.22
CA PHE A 428 12.23 -13.77 -16.80
C PHE A 428 11.64 -12.72 -17.77
N TYR A 429 12.33 -12.37 -18.87
CA TYR A 429 11.83 -11.44 -19.87
C TYR A 429 10.56 -11.97 -20.57
N GLY A 430 9.52 -11.13 -20.68
CA GLY A 430 8.25 -11.49 -21.30
C GLY A 430 7.43 -12.55 -20.54
N THR A 431 7.87 -12.91 -19.33
CA THR A 431 7.19 -13.89 -18.47
C THR A 431 6.52 -13.21 -17.27
N PRO A 432 5.51 -13.82 -16.63
CA PRO A 432 4.89 -13.26 -15.44
C PRO A 432 5.83 -13.16 -14.22
N TRP A 433 7.01 -13.80 -14.25
CA TRP A 433 7.96 -13.77 -13.15
C TRP A 433 8.55 -12.37 -12.90
N ILE A 434 8.74 -11.57 -13.95
CA ILE A 434 9.19 -10.18 -13.79
C ILE A 434 8.16 -9.35 -13.02
N ILE A 435 6.87 -9.62 -13.23
CA ILE A 435 5.74 -8.99 -12.55
C ILE A 435 5.72 -9.43 -11.08
N VAL A 436 5.82 -10.74 -10.81
CA VAL A 436 5.87 -11.29 -9.43
C VAL A 436 7.00 -10.62 -8.64
N ILE A 437 8.20 -10.57 -9.20
CA ILE A 437 9.36 -9.96 -8.54
C ILE A 437 9.14 -8.46 -8.33
N ASN A 438 8.66 -7.74 -9.35
CA ASN A 438 8.40 -6.30 -9.25
C ASN A 438 7.40 -5.98 -8.11
N ILE A 439 6.29 -6.72 -8.01
CA ILE A 439 5.27 -6.49 -6.98
C ILE A 439 5.82 -6.79 -5.59
N ILE A 440 6.60 -7.88 -5.41
CA ILE A 440 7.22 -8.20 -4.11
C ILE A 440 8.16 -7.07 -3.68
N ILE A 441 9.02 -6.59 -4.57
CA ILE A 441 10.00 -5.55 -4.26
C ILE A 441 9.30 -4.22 -3.96
N CYS A 442 8.35 -3.78 -4.80
CA CYS A 442 7.63 -2.53 -4.59
C CYS A 442 6.87 -2.48 -3.24
N ASN A 443 6.44 -3.64 -2.74
CA ASN A 443 5.65 -3.74 -1.51
C ASN A 443 6.42 -4.31 -0.32
N PHE A 444 7.73 -4.51 -0.46
CA PHE A 444 8.60 -5.15 0.53
C PHE A 444 8.59 -4.41 1.88
N THR A 445 8.61 -3.08 1.84
CA THR A 445 8.71 -2.22 3.03
C THR A 445 7.59 -2.45 4.04
N LEU A 446 6.34 -2.56 3.58
CA LEU A 446 5.22 -2.75 4.50
C LEU A 446 5.24 -4.16 5.10
N GLY A 447 5.57 -5.18 4.30
CA GLY A 447 5.72 -6.55 4.78
C GLY A 447 6.79 -6.69 5.86
N ILE A 448 7.99 -6.12 5.66
CA ILE A 448 9.07 -6.21 6.65
C ILE A 448 8.77 -5.40 7.92
N LEU A 449 8.16 -4.22 7.82
CA LEU A 449 7.81 -3.41 8.99
C LEU A 449 6.75 -4.13 9.85
N SER A 450 5.75 -4.74 9.20
CA SER A 450 4.76 -5.60 9.87
C SER A 450 5.43 -6.79 10.56
N SER A 451 6.35 -7.49 9.87
CA SER A 451 7.08 -8.61 10.46
C SER A 451 7.96 -8.21 11.64
N ILE A 452 8.71 -7.11 11.54
CA ILE A 452 9.51 -6.56 12.65
C ILE A 452 8.61 -6.22 13.84
N SER A 453 7.46 -5.57 13.61
CA SER A 453 6.53 -5.20 14.67
C SER A 453 5.95 -6.43 15.38
N ASN A 454 5.63 -7.50 14.63
CA ASN A 454 5.17 -8.75 15.20
C ASN A 454 6.26 -9.44 16.03
N LEU A 455 7.48 -9.53 15.50
CA LEU A 455 8.60 -10.20 16.15
C LEU A 455 9.02 -9.52 17.45
N ARG A 456 8.86 -8.20 17.55
CA ARG A 456 9.06 -7.45 18.81
C ARG A 456 8.11 -7.85 19.93
N ASN A 457 6.95 -8.40 19.60
CA ASN A 457 5.98 -8.87 20.60
C ASN A 457 6.30 -10.30 21.09
N ILE A 458 7.26 -11.00 20.49
CA ILE A 458 7.70 -12.32 20.92
C ILE A 458 8.86 -12.13 21.92
N ASP A 459 8.71 -12.70 23.11
CA ASP A 459 9.73 -12.60 24.16
C ASP A 459 11.03 -13.32 23.71
N PRO A 460 12.20 -12.65 23.76
CA PRO A 460 13.48 -13.26 23.40
C PRO A 460 13.81 -14.56 24.15
N SER A 461 13.31 -14.72 25.38
CA SER A 461 13.54 -15.92 26.20
C SER A 461 13.03 -17.21 25.57
N VAL A 462 12.00 -17.13 24.71
CA VAL A 462 11.45 -18.28 23.97
C VAL A 462 12.51 -18.87 23.04
N GLU A 463 13.30 -18.01 22.40
CA GLU A 463 14.37 -18.41 21.49
C GLU A 463 15.63 -18.83 22.24
N GLU A 464 15.99 -18.13 23.32
CA GLU A 464 17.09 -18.52 24.20
C GLU A 464 16.86 -19.93 24.78
N ALA A 465 15.64 -20.24 25.22
CA ALA A 465 15.28 -21.58 25.70
C ALA A 465 15.40 -22.65 24.60
N ALA A 466 14.98 -22.33 23.36
CA ALA A 466 15.13 -23.25 22.23
C ALA A 466 16.60 -23.55 21.92
N ILE A 467 17.45 -22.53 21.95
CA ILE A 467 18.90 -22.64 21.74
C ILE A 467 19.55 -23.44 22.88
N SER A 468 19.19 -23.18 24.15
CA SER A 468 19.69 -23.94 25.31
C SER A 468 19.33 -25.42 25.27
N LEU A 469 18.17 -25.77 24.70
CA LEU A 469 17.74 -27.15 24.49
C LEU A 469 18.35 -27.79 23.22
N GLY A 470 19.29 -27.12 22.55
CA GLY A 470 20.02 -27.62 21.39
C GLY A 470 19.32 -27.41 20.04
N GLY A 471 18.38 -26.47 19.96
CA GLY A 471 17.74 -26.02 18.73
C GLY A 471 18.65 -25.10 17.90
N ASP A 472 18.72 -25.35 16.60
CA ASP A 472 19.38 -24.50 15.60
C ASP A 472 18.45 -23.40 15.06
N THR A 473 19.00 -22.42 14.34
CA THR A 473 18.22 -21.27 13.84
C THR A 473 17.09 -21.68 12.89
N ILE A 474 17.31 -22.62 11.98
CA ILE A 474 16.27 -23.08 11.04
C ILE A 474 15.14 -23.76 11.82
N ARG A 475 15.48 -24.71 12.70
CA ARG A 475 14.48 -25.45 13.47
C ARG A 475 13.71 -24.54 14.42
N THR A 476 14.40 -23.59 15.06
CA THR A 476 13.78 -22.60 15.94
C THR A 476 12.82 -21.71 15.16
N PHE A 477 13.22 -21.27 13.96
CA PHE A 477 12.34 -20.50 13.08
C PHE A 477 11.08 -21.29 12.71
N PHE A 478 11.22 -22.48 12.11
CA PHE A 478 10.05 -23.22 11.59
C PHE A 478 9.17 -23.85 12.67
N ARG A 479 9.72 -24.26 13.82
CA ARG A 479 8.94 -24.92 14.88
C ARG A 479 8.39 -23.98 15.94
N ILE A 480 8.98 -22.80 16.11
CA ILE A 480 8.63 -21.89 17.21
C ILE A 480 8.22 -20.52 16.65
N ILE A 481 9.13 -19.81 15.98
CA ILE A 481 8.89 -18.42 15.55
C ILE A 481 7.80 -18.34 14.49
N PHE A 482 7.82 -19.20 13.47
CA PHE A 482 6.84 -19.19 12.39
C PHE A 482 5.42 -19.54 12.89
N PRO A 483 5.20 -20.58 13.71
CA PRO A 483 3.89 -20.82 14.34
C PRO A 483 3.39 -19.67 15.20
N LEU A 484 4.27 -19.01 15.98
CA LEU A 484 3.93 -17.82 16.76
C LEU A 484 3.59 -16.61 15.86
N SER A 485 4.27 -16.50 14.72
CA SER A 485 4.11 -15.40 13.74
C SER A 485 3.09 -15.70 12.64
N ARG A 486 2.35 -16.82 12.71
CA ARG A 486 1.43 -17.24 11.64
C ARG A 486 0.36 -16.21 11.32
N VAL A 487 -0.13 -15.49 12.33
CA VAL A 487 -1.15 -14.44 12.16
C VAL A 487 -0.55 -13.28 11.34
N ALA A 488 0.66 -12.84 11.69
CA ALA A 488 1.37 -11.82 10.92
C ALA A 488 1.74 -12.28 9.51
N PHE A 489 2.08 -13.56 9.32
CA PHE A 489 2.28 -14.15 7.99
C PHE A 489 1.01 -14.05 7.14
N PHE A 490 -0.16 -14.40 7.69
CA PHE A 490 -1.43 -14.32 6.97
C PHE A 490 -1.86 -12.87 6.71
N GLN A 491 -1.64 -11.94 7.64
CA GLN A 491 -1.87 -10.51 7.42
C GLN A 491 -1.00 -9.97 6.28
N ASN A 492 0.31 -10.28 6.29
CA ASN A 492 1.20 -9.94 5.18
C ASN A 492 0.74 -10.60 3.87
N PHE A 493 0.24 -11.84 3.94
CA PHE A 493 -0.23 -12.58 2.76
C PHE A 493 -1.42 -11.87 2.13
N VAL A 494 -2.42 -11.47 2.95
CA VAL A 494 -3.56 -10.67 2.51
C VAL A 494 -3.06 -9.41 1.83
N TYR A 495 -2.19 -8.67 2.51
CA TYR A 495 -1.66 -7.41 2.01
C TYR A 495 -0.99 -7.57 0.63
N PHE A 496 -0.06 -8.51 0.49
CA PHE A 496 0.62 -8.78 -0.78
C PHE A 496 -0.33 -9.28 -1.86
N PHE A 497 -1.29 -10.16 -1.52
CA PHE A 497 -2.30 -10.67 -2.46
C PHE A 497 -3.19 -9.54 -2.98
N MET A 498 -3.77 -8.73 -2.09
CA MET A 498 -4.62 -7.60 -2.46
C MET A 498 -3.86 -6.59 -3.30
N ARG A 499 -2.63 -6.27 -2.89
CA ARG A 499 -1.80 -5.31 -3.60
C ARG A 499 -1.41 -5.83 -4.98
N SER A 500 -1.14 -7.11 -5.13
CA SER A 500 -0.89 -7.74 -6.43
C SER A 500 -2.12 -7.69 -7.34
N MET A 501 -3.32 -7.96 -6.81
CA MET A 501 -4.57 -7.91 -7.59
C MET A 501 -4.96 -6.51 -8.06
N THR A 502 -4.54 -5.47 -7.34
CA THR A 502 -5.00 -4.08 -7.54
C THR A 502 -3.94 -3.13 -8.11
N THR A 503 -2.67 -3.55 -8.19
CA THR A 503 -1.59 -2.68 -8.65
C THR A 503 -1.62 -2.51 -10.16
N ILE A 504 -1.52 -1.25 -10.60
CA ILE A 504 -1.44 -0.87 -12.02
C ILE A 504 -0.10 -0.22 -12.30
N SER A 505 0.26 0.82 -11.53
CA SER A 505 1.43 1.65 -11.78
C SER A 505 2.73 0.86 -11.93
N ALA A 506 2.96 -0.15 -11.08
CA ALA A 506 4.21 -0.91 -11.09
C ALA A 506 4.34 -1.91 -12.25
N VAL A 507 3.22 -2.28 -12.86
CA VAL A 507 3.13 -3.40 -13.80
C VAL A 507 2.73 -2.98 -15.21
N ILE A 508 2.26 -1.74 -15.40
CA ILE A 508 1.76 -1.24 -16.69
C ILE A 508 2.77 -1.36 -17.84
N PHE A 509 4.08 -1.23 -17.55
CA PHE A 509 5.15 -1.40 -18.53
C PHE A 509 5.69 -2.84 -18.66
N LEU A 510 5.20 -3.76 -17.82
CA LEU A 510 5.71 -5.14 -17.72
C LEU A 510 4.77 -6.17 -18.34
N VAL A 511 3.52 -5.78 -18.63
CA VAL A 511 2.58 -6.59 -19.41
C VAL A 511 3.09 -6.75 -20.85
N SER A 512 2.86 -7.92 -21.41
CA SER A 512 3.26 -8.30 -22.76
C SER A 512 2.06 -8.83 -23.54
N ALA A 513 2.26 -9.17 -24.82
CA ALA A 513 1.22 -9.79 -25.66
C ALA A 513 0.75 -11.17 -25.16
N THR A 514 1.44 -11.78 -24.20
CA THR A 514 1.11 -13.10 -23.65
C THR A 514 0.74 -13.07 -22.18
N VAL A 515 1.06 -11.99 -21.46
CA VAL A 515 0.87 -11.89 -20.01
C VAL A 515 0.00 -10.69 -19.72
N HIS A 516 -1.29 -10.95 -19.51
CA HIS A 516 -2.31 -9.95 -19.21
C HIS A 516 -2.64 -9.92 -17.72
N LEU A 517 -2.87 -8.72 -17.16
CA LEU A 517 -3.33 -8.55 -15.79
C LEU A 517 -4.67 -7.83 -15.77
N ALA A 518 -5.59 -8.29 -14.92
CA ALA A 518 -6.95 -7.79 -14.83
C ALA A 518 -6.99 -6.29 -14.50
N ALA A 519 -6.08 -5.81 -13.64
CA ALA A 519 -5.98 -4.41 -13.29
C ALA A 519 -5.62 -3.50 -14.49
N ILE A 520 -4.85 -4.01 -15.45
CA ILE A 520 -4.47 -3.28 -16.67
C ILE A 520 -5.55 -3.42 -17.75
N GLU A 521 -6.17 -4.58 -17.87
CA GLU A 521 -7.28 -4.80 -18.80
C GLU A 521 -8.46 -3.86 -18.54
N ILE A 522 -8.67 -3.41 -17.29
CA ILE A 522 -9.66 -2.36 -16.98
C ILE A 522 -9.39 -1.09 -17.81
N ILE A 523 -8.13 -0.66 -17.90
CA ILE A 523 -7.75 0.52 -18.70
C ILE A 523 -7.96 0.26 -20.19
N MET A 524 -7.58 -0.94 -20.67
CA MET A 524 -7.73 -1.29 -22.08
C MET A 524 -9.21 -1.29 -22.49
N LEU A 525 -10.07 -1.94 -21.71
CA LEU A 525 -11.52 -1.95 -21.93
C LEU A 525 -12.13 -0.54 -21.89
N ASP A 526 -11.70 0.31 -20.95
CA ASP A 526 -12.18 1.69 -20.86
C ASP A 526 -11.74 2.52 -22.08
N ASN A 527 -10.47 2.42 -22.49
CA ASN A 527 -9.93 3.11 -23.66
C ASN A 527 -10.62 2.67 -24.97
N ASP A 528 -11.02 1.40 -25.07
CA ASP A 528 -11.74 0.86 -26.22
C ASP A 528 -13.26 1.21 -26.21
N GLY A 529 -13.73 1.92 -25.17
CA GLY A 529 -15.13 2.34 -25.01
C GLY A 529 -16.03 1.30 -24.33
N TRP A 530 -15.50 0.13 -23.97
CA TRP A 530 -16.20 -0.94 -23.25
C TRP A 530 -16.24 -0.69 -21.73
N THR A 531 -16.69 0.50 -21.32
CA THR A 531 -16.68 0.95 -19.92
C THR A 531 -17.49 0.04 -18.97
N ALA A 532 -18.57 -0.57 -19.48
CA ALA A 532 -19.37 -1.51 -18.70
C ALA A 532 -18.64 -2.85 -18.47
N SER A 533 -17.86 -3.32 -19.45
CA SER A 533 -16.93 -4.45 -19.27
C SER A 533 -15.77 -4.10 -18.35
N ALA A 534 -15.28 -2.85 -18.36
CA ALA A 534 -14.29 -2.38 -17.38
C ALA A 534 -14.86 -2.47 -15.96
N ASN A 535 -16.11 -2.02 -15.75
CA ASN A 535 -16.83 -2.17 -14.47
C ASN A 535 -17.03 -3.65 -14.08
N ALA A 536 -17.31 -4.52 -15.04
CA ALA A 536 -17.40 -5.97 -14.80
C ALA A 536 -16.06 -6.55 -14.32
N MET A 537 -14.94 -6.13 -14.93
CA MET A 537 -13.60 -6.56 -14.52
C MET A 537 -13.25 -6.05 -13.12
N CYS A 538 -13.58 -4.79 -12.81
CA CYS A 538 -13.47 -4.24 -11.44
C CYS A 538 -14.27 -5.08 -10.43
N THR A 539 -15.51 -5.43 -10.77
CA THR A 539 -16.38 -6.25 -9.93
C THR A 539 -15.79 -7.63 -9.68
N CYS A 540 -15.21 -8.26 -10.71
CA CYS A 540 -14.48 -9.53 -10.56
C CYS A 540 -13.30 -9.40 -9.58
N ILE A 541 -12.47 -8.37 -9.70
CA ILE A 541 -11.35 -8.14 -8.77
C ILE A 541 -11.85 -7.97 -7.34
N ILE A 542 -12.87 -7.13 -7.13
CA ILE A 542 -13.47 -6.88 -5.81
C ILE A 542 -13.99 -8.17 -5.19
N VAL A 543 -14.75 -8.97 -5.95
CA VAL A 543 -15.30 -10.25 -5.48
C VAL A 543 -14.19 -11.24 -5.13
N ILE A 544 -13.16 -11.37 -5.97
CA ILE A 544 -12.03 -12.26 -5.72
C ILE A 544 -11.29 -11.87 -4.43
N VAL A 545 -11.03 -10.58 -4.23
CA VAL A 545 -10.37 -10.08 -3.02
C VAL A 545 -11.24 -10.32 -1.79
N LEU A 546 -12.55 -10.05 -1.87
CA LEU A 546 -13.48 -10.31 -0.77
C LEU A 546 -13.58 -11.80 -0.41
N ILE A 547 -13.60 -12.69 -1.41
CA ILE A 547 -13.57 -14.14 -1.18
C ILE A 547 -12.28 -14.52 -0.45
N MET A 548 -11.13 -13.99 -0.89
CA MET A 548 -9.86 -14.31 -0.25
C MET A 548 -9.78 -13.83 1.19
N LEU A 549 -10.27 -12.61 1.47
CA LEU A 549 -10.40 -12.09 2.83
C LEU A 549 -11.33 -12.97 3.69
N GLY A 550 -12.48 -13.38 3.15
CA GLY A 550 -13.42 -14.27 3.84
C GLY A 550 -12.82 -15.65 4.16
N VAL A 551 -12.10 -16.26 3.23
CA VAL A 551 -11.39 -17.53 3.44
C VAL A 551 -10.38 -17.40 4.57
N LEU A 552 -9.62 -16.30 4.59
CA LEU A 552 -8.57 -16.08 5.59
C LEU A 552 -9.15 -15.79 6.98
N GLN A 553 -10.27 -15.07 7.07
CA GLN A 553 -11.01 -14.90 8.34
C GLN A 553 -11.45 -16.25 8.93
N ILE A 554 -11.92 -17.17 8.09
CA ILE A 554 -12.33 -18.51 8.52
C ILE A 554 -11.11 -19.29 9.04
N VAL A 555 -9.96 -19.20 8.36
CA VAL A 555 -8.71 -19.84 8.78
C VAL A 555 -8.18 -19.25 10.09
N ALA A 556 -8.21 -17.93 10.23
CA ALA A 556 -7.80 -17.22 11.46
C ALA A 556 -8.67 -17.63 12.66
N LYS A 557 -9.99 -17.71 12.47
CA LYS A 557 -10.93 -18.15 13.51
C LYS A 557 -10.67 -19.60 13.96
N LYS A 558 -10.39 -20.51 13.01
CA LYS A 558 -10.08 -21.92 13.32
C LYS A 558 -8.74 -22.10 14.04
N THR A 559 -7.80 -21.18 13.83
CA THR A 559 -6.48 -21.24 14.44
C THR A 559 -6.41 -20.54 15.80
N GLY A 560 -7.51 -20.00 16.32
CA GLY A 560 -7.55 -19.31 17.62
C GLY A 560 -7.11 -17.84 17.55
N GLY A 561 -6.96 -17.28 16.33
CA GLY A 561 -6.82 -15.84 16.13
C GLY A 561 -8.15 -15.16 16.46
N ARG A 562 -8.08 -14.01 17.16
CA ARG A 562 -9.28 -13.18 17.34
C ARG A 562 -9.71 -12.64 15.97
N PRO A 563 -10.99 -12.78 15.58
CA PRO A 563 -11.49 -12.15 14.38
C PRO A 563 -11.58 -10.65 14.64
N GLU A 564 -10.53 -9.93 14.26
CA GLU A 564 -10.58 -8.48 14.19
C GLU A 564 -10.90 -8.17 12.72
N GLY A 565 -12.05 -7.50 12.44
CA GLY A 565 -12.54 -7.32 11.06
C GLY A 565 -11.57 -6.59 10.12
N LEU A 566 -11.98 -6.30 8.87
CA LEU A 566 -11.14 -5.80 7.75
C LEU A 566 -9.97 -4.85 8.14
N ALA A 567 -10.20 -3.91 9.05
CA ALA A 567 -9.23 -2.92 9.53
C ALA A 567 -8.18 -3.39 10.56
N ALA A 568 -8.22 -4.64 10.97
CA ALA A 568 -7.20 -5.25 11.82
C ALA A 568 -6.48 -6.40 11.10
N GLU A 569 -7.01 -6.83 9.97
CA GLU A 569 -6.34 -7.71 9.01
C GLU A 569 -5.49 -6.92 8.02
N ILE A 570 -5.81 -5.63 7.82
CA ILE A 570 -5.04 -4.63 7.05
C ILE A 570 -4.47 -3.61 8.01
#